data_AF-A0A822V736-F1
#
_entry.id   AF-A0A822V736-F1
#
_cell.length_a   1.000
_cell.length_b   1.000
_cell.length_c   1.000
_cell.angle_alpha   90.00
_cell.angle_beta   90.00
_cell.angle_gamma   90.00
#
_symmetry.space_group_name_H-M   'P 1'
#
loop_
_entity.id
_entity.type
_entity.pdbx_description
1 polymer ?
#
loop_
_entity_poly.entity_id
_entity_poly.type
_entity_poly.pdbx_seq_one_letter_code
_entity_poly.pdbx_strand_id
1 'polypeptide(L)'
;MTIPSVGRESRTPLTHLPKNALTTMNLAQIKLPSRPLSLKRGVISVPAAYYFSIPVLLVITVVMLVAEGPGILRDYQISKDPLEIENGDINGSCKTRKAIFTTCEADLSYEQAGVSYKKDVEVMFVDFHSGDYETGLVISAKNPELATISLGLDMLWNRVITLGVFVALLGFGSLAMLLTLVRVLRVRLQLRKPAPLTVIPVALTAVAEKRSCLFVTYADTVRDDKTKRQSFTHLERGRIPVVVGHTGKHDVALAVLHGNSALPVLLDDQLERIDLTEQERAEALASLAPMVASETQGAAAAQASAMKKGPGLLRRLGTFVAIVAVIIVAVFGYWLWYLTSAPSQFNSPGMDINNMLPAALNEWGCARLQERFADGPAPFGCTAADYRSWK
;
A
#
# COMPACT_ATOMS: atom_id res chain seq x y z
N MET A 1 35.57 12.90 -62.62
CA MET A 1 34.52 12.46 -61.68
C MET A 1 34.68 13.25 -60.40
N THR A 2 33.90 14.31 -60.28
CA THR A 2 33.92 15.27 -59.17
C THR A 2 32.51 15.28 -58.60
N ILE A 3 32.35 14.69 -57.42
CA ILE A 3 31.08 14.61 -56.70
C ILE A 3 30.92 15.92 -55.92
N PRO A 4 29.83 16.68 -56.08
CA PRO A 4 29.60 17.91 -55.36
C PRO A 4 29.04 17.67 -53.94
N SER A 5 29.40 18.60 -53.06
CA SER A 5 28.99 18.79 -51.68
C SER A 5 27.46 18.79 -51.48
N VAL A 6 26.98 17.93 -50.58
CA VAL A 6 25.61 17.99 -50.05
C VAL A 6 25.59 18.84 -48.77
N GLY A 7 24.68 19.81 -48.77
CA GLY A 7 24.50 20.81 -47.73
C GLY A 7 24.11 20.23 -46.38
N ARG A 8 24.57 20.94 -45.34
CA ARG A 8 24.25 20.75 -43.93
C ARG A 8 22.82 21.23 -43.70
N GLU A 9 21.85 20.31 -43.71
CA GLU A 9 20.49 20.61 -43.26
C GLU A 9 20.50 20.90 -41.75
N SER A 10 20.10 22.13 -41.43
CA SER A 10 19.89 22.64 -40.09
C SER A 10 18.79 21.84 -39.40
N ARG A 11 19.16 21.07 -38.38
CA ARG A 11 18.21 20.51 -37.40
C ARG A 11 17.47 21.65 -36.72
N THR A 12 16.22 21.85 -37.11
CA THR A 12 15.27 22.71 -36.41
C THR A 12 15.14 22.21 -34.96
N PRO A 13 15.40 23.04 -33.94
CA PRO A 13 15.25 22.60 -32.57
C PRO A 13 13.77 22.40 -32.26
N LEU A 14 13.45 21.23 -31.70
CA LEU A 14 12.17 20.87 -31.08
C LEU A 14 11.67 22.04 -30.24
N THR A 15 10.64 22.72 -30.74
CA THR A 15 9.95 23.79 -30.03
C THR A 15 9.34 23.19 -28.78
N HIS A 16 10.01 23.44 -27.66
CA HIS A 16 9.55 23.09 -26.34
C HIS A 16 8.25 23.88 -26.10
N LEU A 17 7.09 23.21 -26.21
CA LEU A 17 5.81 23.81 -25.88
C LEU A 17 5.89 24.35 -24.44
N PRO A 18 5.72 25.68 -24.24
CA PRO A 18 5.83 26.27 -22.91
C PRO A 18 4.70 25.75 -22.02
N LYS A 19 5.00 25.51 -20.75
CA LYS A 19 4.04 25.08 -19.70
C LYS A 19 2.81 26.00 -19.57
N ASN A 20 2.87 27.20 -20.13
CA ASN A 20 1.81 28.21 -20.10
C ASN A 20 0.76 28.07 -21.23
N ALA A 21 0.95 27.15 -22.19
CA ALA A 21 -0.02 26.93 -23.26
C ALA A 21 -1.33 26.27 -22.77
N LEU A 22 -1.32 25.61 -21.61
CA LEU A 22 -2.53 25.01 -21.02
C LEU A 22 -3.33 26.01 -20.18
N THR A 23 -2.68 27.06 -19.65
CA THR A 23 -3.35 28.17 -18.94
C THR A 23 -4.12 29.08 -19.90
N THR A 24 -3.89 28.94 -21.20
CA THR A 24 -4.58 29.65 -22.28
C THR A 24 -5.60 28.77 -23.02
N MET A 25 -6.09 27.68 -22.40
CA MET A 25 -7.42 27.20 -22.75
C MET A 25 -8.43 28.18 -22.18
N ASN A 26 -9.11 28.90 -23.08
CA ASN A 26 -10.12 29.89 -22.76
C ASN A 26 -11.40 29.19 -22.26
N LEU A 27 -11.30 28.43 -21.16
CA LEU A 27 -12.39 27.75 -20.46
C LEU A 27 -13.50 28.73 -20.04
N ALA A 28 -13.17 30.03 -19.94
CA ALA A 28 -14.09 31.13 -19.70
C ALA A 28 -15.10 31.37 -20.84
N GLN A 29 -14.88 30.81 -22.03
CA GLN A 29 -15.84 30.93 -23.15
C GLN A 29 -16.98 29.92 -23.10
N ILE A 30 -16.93 28.93 -22.20
CA ILE A 30 -17.99 27.93 -22.09
C ILE A 30 -19.17 28.57 -21.37
N LYS A 31 -20.25 28.80 -22.13
CA LYS A 31 -21.48 29.39 -21.59
C LYS A 31 -22.30 28.32 -20.89
N LEU A 32 -22.06 28.13 -19.59
CA LEU A 32 -22.99 27.41 -18.72
C LEU A 32 -23.91 28.39 -17.99
N PRO A 33 -25.17 28.02 -17.72
CA PRO A 33 -26.08 28.85 -16.93
C PRO A 33 -25.48 29.14 -15.56
N SER A 34 -25.57 30.39 -15.10
CA SER A 34 -25.12 30.80 -13.76
C SER A 34 -26.07 30.37 -12.64
N ARG A 35 -27.25 29.83 -12.98
CA ARG A 35 -28.22 29.33 -12.01
C ARG A 35 -27.73 28.03 -11.34
N PRO A 36 -28.19 27.71 -10.12
CA PRO A 36 -27.89 26.43 -9.49
C PRO A 36 -28.46 25.26 -10.31
N LEU A 37 -27.60 24.28 -10.63
CA LEU A 37 -27.95 23.12 -11.45
C LEU A 37 -27.73 21.81 -10.67
N SER A 38 -28.51 20.79 -11.02
CA SER A 38 -28.36 19.43 -10.49
C SER A 38 -27.63 18.54 -11.50
N LEU A 39 -27.01 17.45 -11.02
CA LEU A 39 -26.28 16.50 -11.86
C LEU A 39 -26.96 15.13 -11.82
N LYS A 40 -26.95 14.42 -12.97
CA LYS A 40 -27.58 13.10 -13.13
C LYS A 40 -27.03 12.10 -12.11
N ARG A 41 -27.84 11.14 -11.68
CA ARG A 41 -27.40 10.05 -10.79
C ARG A 41 -26.36 9.17 -11.50
N GLY A 42 -25.40 8.65 -10.73
CA GLY A 42 -24.43 7.68 -11.25
C GLY A 42 -23.26 8.28 -12.04
N VAL A 43 -23.16 9.61 -12.17
CA VAL A 43 -22.05 10.27 -12.89
C VAL A 43 -20.68 10.06 -12.25
N ILE A 44 -20.62 9.77 -10.94
CA ILE A 44 -19.41 9.29 -10.27
C ILE A 44 -19.63 7.84 -9.88
N SER A 45 -18.77 6.95 -10.38
CA SER A 45 -18.77 5.54 -10.05
C SER A 45 -17.75 5.20 -8.96
N VAL A 46 -17.96 4.07 -8.31
CA VAL A 46 -16.99 3.45 -7.40
C VAL A 46 -16.73 2.08 -7.99
N PRO A 47 -15.47 1.70 -8.24
CA PRO A 47 -15.17 0.35 -8.70
C PRO A 47 -15.77 -0.68 -7.74
N ALA A 48 -16.46 -1.71 -8.27
CA ALA A 48 -17.09 -2.75 -7.47
C ALA A 48 -16.12 -3.41 -6.46
N ALA A 49 -14.84 -3.44 -6.81
CA ALA A 49 -13.74 -3.87 -5.95
C ALA A 49 -13.80 -3.24 -4.55
N TYR A 50 -14.08 -1.94 -4.42
CA TYR A 50 -14.10 -1.27 -3.11
C TYR A 50 -15.16 -1.82 -2.16
N TYR A 51 -16.33 -2.19 -2.67
CA TYR A 51 -17.44 -2.66 -1.83
C TYR A 51 -17.16 -4.03 -1.23
N PHE A 52 -16.48 -4.92 -1.96
CA PHE A 52 -16.14 -6.26 -1.47
C PHE A 52 -14.77 -6.29 -0.77
N SER A 53 -13.81 -5.46 -1.20
CA SER A 53 -12.44 -5.51 -0.66
C SER A 53 -12.39 -5.03 0.77
N ILE A 54 -13.16 -3.99 1.14
CA ILE A 54 -13.19 -3.47 2.51
C ILE A 54 -13.62 -4.56 3.52
N PRO A 55 -14.80 -5.21 3.38
CA PRO A 55 -15.19 -6.25 4.33
C PRO A 55 -14.24 -7.45 4.30
N VAL A 56 -13.72 -7.85 3.13
CA VAL A 56 -12.76 -8.95 3.02
C VAL A 56 -11.46 -8.64 3.78
N LEU A 57 -10.87 -7.46 3.59
CA LEU A 57 -9.65 -7.07 4.29
C LEU A 57 -9.87 -6.95 5.81
N LEU A 58 -11.03 -6.45 6.24
CA LEU A 58 -11.40 -6.42 7.65
C LEU A 58 -11.54 -7.83 8.25
N VAL A 59 -12.21 -8.74 7.55
CA VAL A 59 -12.33 -10.15 7.99
C VAL A 59 -10.95 -10.79 8.10
N ILE A 60 -10.07 -10.63 7.10
CA ILE A 60 -8.71 -11.15 7.15
C ILE A 60 -7.96 -10.59 8.36
N THR A 61 -8.06 -9.27 8.61
CA THR A 61 -7.41 -8.62 9.75
C THR A 61 -7.91 -9.19 11.08
N VAL A 62 -9.23 -9.38 11.22
CA VAL A 62 -9.84 -9.95 12.43
C VAL A 62 -9.41 -11.41 12.62
N VAL A 63 -9.42 -12.21 11.55
CA VAL A 63 -8.98 -13.61 11.62
C VAL A 63 -7.52 -13.71 12.06
N MET A 64 -6.62 -12.87 11.52
CA MET A 64 -5.22 -12.83 11.94
C MET A 64 -5.08 -12.47 13.43
N LEU A 65 -5.83 -11.47 13.91
CA LEU A 65 -5.80 -11.08 15.32
C LEU A 65 -6.33 -12.18 16.26
N VAL A 66 -7.38 -12.90 15.85
CA VAL A 66 -7.97 -13.97 16.67
C VAL A 66 -7.11 -15.24 16.65
N ALA A 67 -6.48 -15.57 15.52
CA ALA A 67 -5.62 -16.74 15.41
C ALA A 67 -4.28 -16.54 16.14
N GLU A 68 -3.60 -15.42 15.91
CA GLU A 68 -2.23 -15.21 16.41
C GLU A 68 -2.19 -14.49 17.76
N GLY A 69 -3.17 -13.63 18.03
CA GLY A 69 -3.20 -12.76 19.20
C GLY A 69 -3.16 -13.49 20.55
N PRO A 70 -3.95 -14.56 20.77
CA PRO A 70 -3.92 -15.30 22.03
C PRO A 70 -2.56 -15.92 22.34
N GLY A 71 -1.88 -16.50 21.33
CA GLY A 71 -0.55 -17.09 21.49
C GLY A 71 0.50 -16.04 21.84
N ILE A 72 0.51 -14.91 21.13
CA ILE A 72 1.40 -13.79 21.42
C ILE A 72 1.14 -13.22 22.82
N LEU A 73 -0.12 -13.09 23.23
CA LEU A 73 -0.46 -12.57 24.56
C LEU A 73 -0.02 -13.53 25.67
N ARG A 74 -0.19 -14.84 25.49
CA ARG A 74 0.30 -15.87 26.41
C ARG A 74 1.81 -15.80 26.54
N ASP A 75 2.52 -15.83 25.42
CA ASP A 75 3.99 -15.86 25.42
C ASP A 75 4.57 -14.54 25.98
N TYR A 76 3.90 -13.40 25.77
CA TYR A 76 4.24 -12.12 26.43
C TYR A 76 3.96 -12.10 27.95
N GLN A 77 3.00 -12.88 28.45
CA GLN A 77 2.80 -13.03 29.88
C GLN A 77 3.92 -13.89 30.49
N ILE A 78 4.27 -15.01 29.84
CA ILE A 78 5.37 -15.89 30.27
C ILE A 78 6.71 -15.16 30.24
N SER A 79 6.95 -14.28 29.26
CA SER A 79 8.22 -13.53 29.15
C SER A 79 8.49 -12.58 30.34
N LYS A 80 7.51 -12.30 31.20
CA LYS A 80 7.70 -11.44 32.39
C LYS A 80 8.29 -12.19 33.58
N ASP A 81 8.11 -13.49 33.64
CA ASP A 81 8.56 -14.36 34.72
C ASP A 81 8.85 -15.79 34.21
N PRO A 82 9.79 -15.94 33.25
CA PRO A 82 10.07 -17.24 32.64
C PRO A 82 10.75 -18.18 33.65
N LEU A 83 10.27 -19.42 33.71
CA LEU A 83 10.87 -20.50 34.47
C LEU A 83 11.01 -21.73 33.56
N GLU A 84 12.26 -22.15 33.32
CA GLU A 84 12.56 -23.34 32.53
C GLU A 84 12.40 -24.61 33.38
N ILE A 85 11.74 -25.63 32.85
CA ILE A 85 11.56 -26.92 33.52
C ILE A 85 12.43 -27.97 32.80
N GLU A 86 13.36 -28.58 33.54
CA GLU A 86 14.25 -29.63 33.00
C GLU A 86 13.55 -31.00 32.84
N ASN A 87 12.43 -31.23 33.55
CA ASN A 87 11.74 -32.53 33.62
C ASN A 87 10.37 -32.53 32.90
N GLY A 88 10.31 -32.04 31.66
CA GLY A 88 9.09 -32.03 30.84
C GLY A 88 9.28 -32.79 29.52
N ASP A 89 8.23 -33.45 29.02
CA ASP A 89 8.23 -34.09 27.70
C ASP A 89 7.68 -33.12 26.65
N ILE A 90 8.43 -32.99 25.55
CA ILE A 90 8.15 -32.07 24.44
C ILE A 90 8.11 -32.90 23.17
N ASN A 91 6.92 -33.04 22.58
CA ASN A 91 6.75 -33.69 21.30
C ASN A 91 6.20 -32.67 20.29
N GLY A 92 6.92 -32.40 19.21
CA GLY A 92 6.48 -31.38 18.25
C GLY A 92 7.07 -31.54 16.86
N SER A 93 6.48 -30.81 15.90
CA SER A 93 6.96 -30.77 14.52
C SER A 93 6.85 -29.36 13.94
N CYS A 94 7.87 -28.95 13.18
CA CYS A 94 7.89 -27.67 12.48
C CYS A 94 7.72 -27.87 10.97
N LYS A 95 6.91 -27.00 10.34
CA LYS A 95 6.70 -26.97 8.88
C LYS A 95 6.93 -25.56 8.35
N THR A 96 7.89 -25.42 7.45
CA THR A 96 8.16 -24.15 6.76
C THR A 96 7.43 -24.10 5.44
N ARG A 97 6.60 -23.07 5.24
CA ARG A 97 5.84 -22.81 4.01
C ARG A 97 6.38 -21.58 3.31
N LYS A 98 6.50 -21.68 1.98
CA LYS A 98 6.98 -20.59 1.08
C LYS A 98 8.37 -20.03 1.45
N ALA A 99 9.18 -20.78 2.20
CA ALA A 99 10.52 -20.39 2.66
C ALA A 99 10.57 -19.13 3.56
N ILE A 100 9.45 -18.76 4.20
CA ILE A 100 9.36 -17.60 5.09
C ILE A 100 8.49 -17.81 6.32
N PHE A 101 7.47 -18.67 6.25
CA PHE A 101 6.57 -18.89 7.39
C PHE A 101 6.83 -20.26 7.98
N THR A 102 7.35 -20.32 9.20
CA THR A 102 7.55 -21.56 9.94
C THR A 102 6.46 -21.69 10.99
N THR A 103 5.73 -22.81 10.95
CA THR A 103 4.72 -23.18 11.95
C THR A 103 5.22 -24.38 12.73
N CYS A 104 5.36 -24.25 14.04
CA CYS A 104 5.71 -25.34 14.94
C CYS A 104 4.49 -25.68 15.81
N GLU A 105 4.12 -26.95 15.81
CA GLU A 105 3.10 -27.52 16.69
C GLU A 105 3.83 -28.38 17.73
N ALA A 106 3.59 -28.15 19.02
CA ALA A 106 4.22 -28.89 20.12
C ALA A 106 3.22 -29.25 21.22
N ASP A 107 3.19 -30.51 21.61
CA ASP A 107 2.46 -31.04 22.75
C ASP A 107 3.41 -31.07 23.96
N LEU A 108 3.02 -30.36 25.03
CA LEU A 108 3.81 -30.19 26.25
C LEU A 108 3.16 -30.96 27.39
N SER A 109 3.93 -31.81 28.08
CA SER A 109 3.49 -32.44 29.32
C SER A 109 4.52 -32.27 30.43
N TYR A 110 4.06 -31.76 31.58
CA TYR A 110 4.94 -31.43 32.72
C TYR A 110 4.21 -31.54 34.05
N GLU A 111 4.97 -31.72 35.12
CA GLU A 111 4.46 -31.78 36.49
C GLU A 111 5.05 -30.63 37.31
N GLN A 112 4.19 -29.83 37.95
CA GLN A 112 4.61 -28.72 38.81
C GLN A 112 3.83 -28.77 40.12
N ALA A 113 4.55 -28.78 41.25
CA ALA A 113 3.97 -28.85 42.60
C ALA A 113 3.00 -30.04 42.81
N GLY A 114 3.26 -31.18 42.18
CA GLY A 114 2.44 -32.40 42.29
C GLY A 114 1.19 -32.43 41.39
N VAL A 115 1.05 -31.45 40.49
CA VAL A 115 -0.06 -31.39 39.51
C VAL A 115 0.49 -31.55 38.10
N SER A 116 -0.06 -32.50 37.35
CA SER A 116 0.30 -32.73 35.95
C SER A 116 -0.49 -31.81 35.01
N TYR A 117 0.21 -31.15 34.09
CA TYR A 117 -0.34 -30.27 33.07
C TYR A 117 -0.06 -30.83 31.68
N LYS A 118 -1.05 -30.71 30.78
CA LYS A 118 -0.91 -30.97 29.35
C LYS A 118 -1.33 -29.74 28.56
N LYS A 119 -0.51 -29.30 27.61
CA LYS A 119 -0.72 -28.08 26.84
C LYS A 119 -0.28 -28.26 25.40
N ASP A 120 -1.16 -27.88 24.49
CA ASP A 120 -0.85 -27.84 23.07
C ASP A 120 -0.44 -26.41 22.73
N VAL A 121 0.74 -26.26 22.12
CA VAL A 121 1.35 -24.99 21.80
C VAL A 121 1.65 -24.93 20.32
N GLU A 122 0.94 -24.02 19.64
CA GLU A 122 1.23 -23.67 18.26
C GLU A 122 1.97 -22.32 18.22
N VAL A 123 3.11 -22.28 17.52
CA VAL A 123 3.92 -21.08 17.32
C VAL A 123 4.16 -20.90 15.83
N MET A 124 3.64 -19.80 15.27
CA MET A 124 3.97 -19.35 13.92
C MET A 124 4.94 -18.18 13.99
N PHE A 125 6.05 -18.23 13.25
CA PHE A 125 7.03 -17.15 13.15
C PHE A 125 7.61 -17.04 11.73
N VAL A 126 8.27 -15.91 11.44
CA VAL A 126 8.94 -15.70 10.16
C VAL A 126 10.42 -16.05 10.30
N ASP A 127 10.85 -17.11 9.61
CA ASP A 127 12.22 -17.58 9.68
C ASP A 127 12.67 -18.12 8.31
N PHE A 128 13.94 -17.89 8.00
CA PHE A 128 14.62 -18.32 6.78
C PHE A 128 15.53 -19.53 7.03
N HIS A 129 15.69 -19.95 8.29
CA HIS A 129 16.43 -21.15 8.64
C HIS A 129 15.71 -22.43 8.18
N SER A 130 16.49 -23.44 7.80
CA SER A 130 16.01 -24.79 7.50
C SER A 130 16.85 -25.80 8.29
N GLY A 131 16.30 -26.28 9.41
CA GLY A 131 16.98 -27.18 10.33
C GLY A 131 16.08 -27.53 11.52
N ASP A 132 16.57 -28.42 12.38
CA ASP A 132 15.91 -28.77 13.63
C ASP A 132 16.10 -27.64 14.67
N TYR A 133 15.07 -27.37 15.46
CA TYR A 133 15.08 -26.35 16.50
C TYR A 133 15.26 -27.01 17.86
N GLU A 134 16.30 -26.65 18.61
CA GLU A 134 16.46 -27.03 20.02
C GLU A 134 15.54 -26.15 20.87
N THR A 135 14.56 -26.76 21.56
CA THR A 135 13.55 -26.02 22.33
C THR A 135 13.41 -26.58 23.74
N GLY A 136 13.46 -25.72 24.75
CA GLY A 136 13.17 -26.06 26.15
C GLY A 136 11.71 -25.77 26.51
N LEU A 137 11.20 -26.42 27.55
CA LEU A 137 9.88 -26.13 28.12
C LEU A 137 9.98 -24.95 29.09
N VAL A 138 9.18 -23.91 28.86
CA VAL A 138 9.15 -22.71 29.69
C VAL A 138 7.74 -22.44 30.20
N ILE A 139 7.61 -22.22 31.51
CA ILE A 139 6.35 -21.85 32.16
C ILE A 139 6.44 -20.46 32.80
N SER A 140 5.30 -19.86 33.12
CA SER A 140 5.27 -18.67 33.99
C SER A 140 5.43 -19.07 35.46
N ALA A 141 6.37 -18.43 36.16
CA ALA A 141 6.62 -18.69 37.58
C ALA A 141 5.40 -18.38 38.47
N LYS A 142 4.58 -17.38 38.10
CA LYS A 142 3.37 -17.00 38.84
C LYS A 142 2.12 -17.78 38.42
N ASN A 143 2.04 -18.16 37.15
CA ASN A 143 0.89 -18.88 36.60
C ASN A 143 1.36 -20.16 35.87
N PRO A 144 1.54 -21.28 36.60
CA PRO A 144 2.02 -22.54 36.03
C PRO A 144 1.13 -23.13 34.93
N GLU A 145 -0.09 -22.61 34.75
CA GLU A 145 -1.00 -22.97 33.67
C GLU A 145 -0.61 -22.42 32.29
N LEU A 146 0.29 -21.44 32.26
CA LEU A 146 0.84 -20.85 31.05
C LEU A 146 2.18 -21.53 30.75
N ALA A 147 2.23 -22.26 29.64
CA ALA A 147 3.43 -22.92 29.14
C ALA A 147 3.65 -22.57 27.68
N THR A 148 4.92 -22.54 27.29
CA THR A 148 5.37 -22.35 25.92
C THR A 148 6.73 -23.02 25.75
N ILE A 149 7.22 -23.07 24.51
CA ILE A 149 8.58 -23.50 24.20
C ILE A 149 9.52 -22.30 24.18
N SER A 150 10.80 -22.48 24.53
CA SER A 150 11.80 -21.40 24.52
C SER A 150 11.83 -20.64 23.19
N LEU A 151 11.70 -21.37 22.08
CA LEU A 151 11.57 -20.82 20.73
C LEU A 151 10.39 -19.84 20.56
N GLY A 152 9.29 -20.06 21.29
CA GLY A 152 8.14 -19.17 21.30
C GLY A 152 8.43 -17.83 21.97
N LEU A 153 9.28 -17.82 23.00
CA LEU A 153 9.75 -16.60 23.66
C LEU A 153 10.83 -15.89 22.83
N ASP A 154 11.75 -16.66 22.24
CA ASP A 154 12.81 -16.13 21.39
C ASP A 154 12.22 -15.42 20.16
N MET A 155 11.20 -16.00 19.54
CA MET A 155 10.53 -15.43 18.36
C MET A 155 9.36 -14.48 18.71
N LEU A 156 9.11 -14.18 19.99
CA LEU A 156 7.95 -13.39 20.43
C LEU A 156 7.87 -12.03 19.71
N TRP A 157 8.98 -11.31 19.64
CA TRP A 157 8.99 -9.97 19.02
C TRP A 157 8.90 -10.03 17.51
N ASN A 158 9.49 -11.03 16.86
CA ASN A 158 9.31 -11.27 15.43
C ASN A 158 7.82 -11.47 15.11
N ARG A 159 7.10 -12.24 15.94
CA ARG A 159 5.64 -12.44 15.82
C ARG A 159 4.85 -11.17 16.05
N VAL A 160 5.16 -10.41 17.11
CA VAL A 160 4.52 -9.12 17.43
C VAL A 160 4.69 -8.12 16.28
N ILE A 161 5.91 -7.96 15.77
CA ILE A 161 6.23 -7.02 14.69
C ILE A 161 5.54 -7.47 13.41
N THR A 162 5.62 -8.75 13.05
CA THR A 162 5.00 -9.29 11.84
C THR A 162 3.48 -9.08 11.86
N LEU A 163 2.81 -9.50 12.95
CA LEU A 163 1.38 -9.30 13.10
C LEU A 163 1.03 -7.80 13.08
N GLY A 164 1.80 -6.97 13.80
CA GLY A 164 1.60 -5.53 13.84
C GLY A 164 1.70 -4.87 12.46
N VAL A 165 2.67 -5.25 11.64
CA VAL A 165 2.84 -4.75 10.26
C VAL A 165 1.66 -5.17 9.38
N PHE A 166 1.26 -6.44 9.41
CA PHE A 166 0.12 -6.90 8.62
C PHE A 166 -1.18 -6.22 9.04
N VAL A 167 -1.44 -6.12 10.35
CA VAL A 167 -2.63 -5.42 10.89
C VAL A 167 -2.60 -3.94 10.52
N ALA A 168 -1.43 -3.28 10.57
CA ALA A 168 -1.29 -1.90 10.13
C ALA A 168 -1.60 -1.75 8.63
N LEU A 169 -0.97 -2.57 7.77
CA LEU A 169 -1.17 -2.48 6.32
C LEU A 169 -2.63 -2.76 5.90
N LEU A 170 -3.21 -3.82 6.44
CA LEU A 170 -4.59 -4.21 6.13
C LEU A 170 -5.61 -3.27 6.78
N GLY A 171 -5.38 -2.88 8.03
CA GLY A 171 -6.24 -1.97 8.79
C GLY A 171 -6.22 -0.56 8.23
N PHE A 172 -5.04 0.06 8.07
CA PHE A 172 -4.93 1.39 7.47
C PHE A 172 -5.36 1.39 6.01
N GLY A 173 -5.05 0.34 5.24
CA GLY A 173 -5.54 0.18 3.87
C GLY A 173 -7.08 0.16 3.81
N SER A 174 -7.72 -0.63 4.67
CA SER A 174 -9.18 -0.71 4.78
C SER A 174 -9.79 0.63 5.21
N LEU A 175 -9.18 1.32 6.18
CA LEU A 175 -9.62 2.64 6.63
C LEU A 175 -9.51 3.68 5.53
N ALA A 176 -8.39 3.73 4.80
CA ALA A 176 -8.21 4.63 3.67
C ALA A 176 -9.26 4.38 2.57
N MET A 177 -9.50 3.12 2.21
CA MET A 177 -10.54 2.74 1.25
C MET A 177 -11.93 3.14 1.74
N LEU A 178 -12.24 2.91 3.02
CA LEU A 178 -13.52 3.33 3.62
C LEU A 178 -13.71 4.85 3.57
N LEU A 179 -12.69 5.63 3.93
CA LEU A 179 -12.74 7.09 3.86
C LEU A 179 -12.95 7.59 2.43
N THR A 180 -12.34 6.95 1.43
CA THR A 180 -12.60 7.28 0.03
C THR A 180 -14.03 6.90 -0.40
N LEU A 181 -14.54 5.74 0.02
CA LEU A 181 -15.90 5.29 -0.27
C LEU A 181 -16.93 6.26 0.34
N VAL A 182 -16.80 6.59 1.63
CA VAL A 182 -17.67 7.55 2.33
C VAL A 182 -17.64 8.91 1.63
N ARG A 183 -16.46 9.38 1.20
CA ARG A 183 -16.34 10.63 0.45
C ARG A 183 -17.13 10.59 -0.86
N VAL A 184 -16.98 9.53 -1.66
CA VAL A 184 -17.72 9.40 -2.92
C VAL A 184 -19.23 9.33 -2.67
N LEU A 185 -19.66 8.60 -1.65
CA LEU A 185 -21.08 8.53 -1.26
C LEU A 185 -21.62 9.91 -0.85
N ARG A 186 -20.88 10.68 -0.05
CA ARG A 186 -21.25 12.06 0.31
C ARG A 186 -21.37 12.95 -0.92
N VAL A 187 -20.41 12.87 -1.85
CA VAL A 187 -20.49 13.64 -3.11
C VAL A 187 -21.72 13.23 -3.90
N ARG A 188 -21.98 11.93 -4.09
CA ARG A 188 -23.20 11.44 -4.79
C ARG A 188 -24.50 11.96 -4.20
N LEU A 189 -24.55 12.16 -2.88
CA LEU A 189 -25.69 12.76 -2.21
C LEU A 189 -25.78 14.28 -2.48
N GLN A 190 -24.65 14.99 -2.50
CA GLN A 190 -24.58 16.42 -2.80
C GLN A 190 -24.94 16.76 -4.25
N LEU A 191 -24.54 15.93 -5.22
CA LEU A 191 -24.81 16.15 -6.65
C LEU A 191 -26.30 16.29 -7.00
N ARG A 192 -27.19 15.80 -6.11
CA ARG A 192 -28.65 15.91 -6.28
C ARG A 192 -29.20 17.27 -5.90
N LYS A 193 -28.47 18.07 -5.11
CA LYS A 193 -28.91 19.39 -4.67
C LYS A 193 -28.51 20.42 -5.73
N PRO A 194 -29.35 21.41 -6.05
CA PRO A 194 -28.96 22.49 -6.95
C PRO A 194 -27.76 23.25 -6.37
N ALA A 195 -26.68 23.41 -7.14
CA ALA A 195 -25.49 24.17 -6.74
C ALA A 195 -24.85 24.82 -7.99
N PRO A 196 -24.05 25.89 -7.82
CA PRO A 196 -23.33 26.48 -8.95
C PRO A 196 -22.31 25.50 -9.52
N LEU A 197 -22.10 25.55 -10.84
CA LEU A 197 -21.13 24.74 -11.55
C LEU A 197 -19.91 25.56 -11.92
N THR A 198 -18.71 25.03 -11.65
CA THR A 198 -17.45 25.63 -12.07
C THR A 198 -16.73 24.68 -13.01
N VAL A 199 -16.47 25.14 -14.23
CA VAL A 199 -15.78 24.35 -15.25
C VAL A 199 -14.29 24.24 -14.93
N ILE A 200 -13.74 23.03 -14.98
CA ILE A 200 -12.33 22.76 -14.72
C ILE A 200 -11.73 21.77 -15.73
N PRO A 201 -10.44 21.90 -16.07
CA PRO A 201 -9.73 20.88 -16.85
C PRO A 201 -9.26 19.73 -15.94
N VAL A 202 -9.46 18.49 -16.39
CA VAL A 202 -9.01 17.28 -15.69
C VAL A 202 -8.19 16.38 -16.62
N ALA A 203 -7.21 15.66 -16.08
CA ALA A 203 -6.41 14.71 -16.85
C ALA A 203 -7.08 13.34 -16.87
N LEU A 204 -7.26 12.75 -18.06
CA LEU A 204 -7.69 11.37 -18.24
C LEU A 204 -6.51 10.43 -17.97
N THR A 205 -6.57 9.69 -16.87
CA THR A 205 -5.48 8.80 -16.45
C THR A 205 -5.63 7.38 -16.96
N ALA A 206 -6.86 6.93 -17.22
CA ALA A 206 -7.15 5.67 -17.88
C ALA A 206 -8.52 5.73 -18.57
N VAL A 207 -8.58 5.24 -19.80
CA VAL A 207 -9.82 5.06 -20.56
C VAL A 207 -9.85 3.61 -21.03
N ALA A 208 -10.91 2.89 -20.70
CA ALA A 208 -11.06 1.49 -21.08
C ALA A 208 -12.49 1.23 -21.53
N GLU A 209 -12.67 0.62 -22.68
CA GLU A 209 -14.00 0.18 -23.14
C GLU A 209 -14.25 -1.25 -22.70
N LYS A 210 -15.42 -1.50 -22.08
CA LYS A 210 -15.85 -2.85 -21.70
C LYS A 210 -17.35 -3.01 -21.93
N ARG A 211 -17.73 -4.01 -22.72
CA ARG A 211 -19.13 -4.34 -23.06
C ARG A 211 -19.91 -3.11 -23.58
N SER A 212 -19.31 -2.33 -24.48
CA SER A 212 -19.89 -1.10 -25.05
C SER A 212 -20.16 0.03 -24.04
N CYS A 213 -19.48 0.01 -22.88
CA CYS A 213 -19.50 1.08 -21.90
C CYS A 213 -18.06 1.59 -21.68
N LEU A 214 -17.87 2.90 -21.68
CA LEU A 214 -16.55 3.51 -21.54
C LEU A 214 -16.27 3.82 -20.07
N PHE A 215 -15.25 3.18 -19.52
CA PHE A 215 -14.76 3.36 -18.16
C PHE A 215 -13.67 4.43 -18.19
N VAL A 216 -13.91 5.56 -17.54
CA VAL A 216 -12.97 6.68 -17.53
C VAL A 216 -12.53 6.96 -16.10
N THR A 217 -11.21 6.91 -15.89
CA THR A 217 -10.52 7.37 -14.69
C THR A 217 -9.86 8.70 -14.99
N TYR A 218 -10.10 9.69 -14.15
CA TYR A 218 -9.60 11.04 -14.35
C TYR A 218 -9.14 11.65 -13.03
N ALA A 219 -8.24 12.63 -13.11
CA ALA A 219 -7.65 13.27 -11.95
C ALA A 219 -7.54 14.79 -12.14
N ASP A 220 -7.92 15.53 -11.10
CA ASP A 220 -7.69 16.97 -11.02
C ASP A 220 -6.21 17.24 -10.73
N THR A 221 -5.39 17.27 -11.78
CA THR A 221 -3.93 17.46 -11.71
C THR A 221 -3.40 18.53 -12.65
N VAL A 222 -4.26 19.10 -13.49
CA VAL A 222 -3.91 20.02 -14.58
C VAL A 222 -3.91 21.47 -14.09
N ARG A 223 -4.93 21.88 -13.33
CA ARG A 223 -5.07 23.27 -12.84
C ARG A 223 -4.05 23.62 -11.75
N ASP A 224 -3.87 24.91 -11.50
CA ASP A 224 -2.93 25.42 -10.48
C ASP A 224 -3.38 25.05 -9.06
N ASP A 225 -4.65 25.31 -8.72
CA ASP A 225 -5.27 24.91 -7.44
C ASP A 225 -5.82 23.46 -7.47
N LYS A 226 -4.95 22.52 -7.84
CA LYS A 226 -5.33 21.11 -8.01
C LYS A 226 -5.52 20.36 -6.69
N THR A 227 -6.59 19.59 -6.62
CA THR A 227 -6.85 18.68 -5.50
C THR A 227 -6.04 17.38 -5.58
N LYS A 228 -5.50 17.03 -6.75
CA LYS A 228 -4.81 15.75 -7.06
C LYS A 228 -5.70 14.51 -6.85
N ARG A 229 -7.01 14.70 -6.72
CA ARG A 229 -7.97 13.62 -6.46
C ARG A 229 -8.32 12.91 -7.75
N GLN A 230 -8.51 11.60 -7.63
CA GLN A 230 -8.98 10.74 -8.70
C GLN A 230 -10.48 10.46 -8.57
N SER A 231 -11.15 10.42 -9.71
CA SER A 231 -12.56 10.10 -9.86
C SER A 231 -12.74 9.05 -10.94
N PHE A 232 -13.82 8.29 -10.83
CA PHE A 232 -14.20 7.24 -11.78
C PHE A 232 -15.59 7.53 -12.34
N THR A 233 -15.81 7.23 -13.61
CA THR A 233 -17.12 7.34 -14.23
C THR A 233 -17.30 6.30 -15.33
N HIS A 234 -18.56 6.01 -15.65
CA HIS A 234 -18.95 5.21 -16.79
C HIS A 234 -19.75 6.09 -17.75
N LEU A 235 -19.39 6.08 -19.04
CA LEU A 235 -20.17 6.73 -20.09
C LEU A 235 -21.02 5.66 -20.80
N GLU A 236 -22.24 6.05 -21.16
CA GLU A 236 -23.19 5.21 -21.90
C GLU A 236 -22.64 4.90 -23.31
N ARG A 237 -23.25 3.93 -24.01
CA ARG A 237 -22.75 3.43 -25.30
C ARG A 237 -22.67 4.55 -26.34
N GLY A 238 -21.50 4.73 -26.94
CA GLY A 238 -21.26 5.76 -27.95
C GLY A 238 -21.02 7.18 -27.41
N ARG A 239 -21.06 7.37 -26.09
CA ARG A 239 -20.73 8.65 -25.45
C ARG A 239 -19.24 8.75 -25.18
N ILE A 240 -18.66 9.92 -25.46
CA ILE A 240 -17.23 10.19 -25.27
C ILE A 240 -17.03 11.39 -24.33
N PRO A 241 -15.91 11.44 -23.59
CA PRO A 241 -15.60 12.62 -22.80
C PRO A 241 -15.30 13.82 -23.70
N VAL A 242 -15.66 15.02 -23.26
CA VAL A 242 -15.28 16.26 -23.95
C VAL A 242 -13.79 16.49 -23.74
N VAL A 243 -12.97 16.02 -24.68
CA VAL A 243 -11.52 16.25 -24.69
C VAL A 243 -11.27 17.64 -25.25
N VAL A 244 -10.58 18.48 -24.46
CA VAL A 244 -10.24 19.85 -24.83
C VAL A 244 -8.78 20.00 -25.20
N GLY A 245 -7.91 19.04 -24.85
CA GLY A 245 -6.50 19.08 -25.23
C GLY A 245 -5.67 17.88 -24.80
N HIS A 246 -4.35 18.02 -24.91
CA HIS A 246 -3.37 17.00 -24.49
C HIS A 246 -2.22 17.62 -23.68
N THR A 247 -1.89 17.04 -22.51
CA THR A 247 -0.81 17.53 -21.62
C THR A 247 0.57 16.90 -21.91
N GLY A 248 0.77 16.30 -23.09
CA GLY A 248 1.94 15.49 -23.45
C GLY A 248 2.00 14.11 -22.77
N LYS A 249 1.27 13.92 -21.66
CA LYS A 249 1.21 12.66 -20.90
C LYS A 249 -0.19 12.06 -20.82
N HIS A 250 -1.20 12.92 -20.73
CA HIS A 250 -2.61 12.54 -20.55
C HIS A 250 -3.46 13.46 -21.41
N ASP A 251 -4.58 12.95 -21.92
CA ASP A 251 -5.60 13.78 -22.55
C ASP A 251 -6.27 14.63 -21.47
N VAL A 252 -6.56 15.88 -21.78
CA VAL A 252 -7.24 16.82 -20.91
C VAL A 252 -8.70 16.86 -21.31
N ALA A 253 -9.58 16.51 -20.39
CA ALA A 253 -11.02 16.55 -20.59
C ALA A 253 -11.67 17.61 -19.71
N LEU A 254 -12.88 17.99 -20.11
CA LEU A 254 -13.70 18.95 -19.41
C LEU A 254 -14.49 18.28 -18.28
N ALA A 255 -14.40 18.86 -17.08
CA ALA A 255 -15.20 18.45 -15.93
C ALA A 255 -15.80 19.68 -15.23
N VAL A 256 -16.75 19.45 -14.33
CA VAL A 256 -17.36 20.48 -13.49
C VAL A 256 -17.20 20.16 -12.02
N LEU A 257 -16.90 21.19 -11.22
CA LEU A 257 -17.09 21.17 -9.77
C LEU A 257 -18.49 21.66 -9.45
N HIS A 258 -19.18 20.94 -8.57
CA HIS A 258 -20.55 21.21 -8.16
C HIS A 258 -20.55 21.80 -6.74
N GLY A 259 -20.71 23.12 -6.62
CA GLY A 259 -20.55 23.85 -5.36
C GLY A 259 -19.23 23.50 -4.66
N ASN A 260 -19.32 23.12 -3.37
CA ASN A 260 -18.17 22.68 -2.55
C ASN A 260 -17.89 21.17 -2.65
N SER A 261 -18.26 20.52 -3.77
CA SER A 261 -17.99 19.11 -4.01
C SER A 261 -16.49 18.80 -3.91
N ALA A 262 -16.17 17.71 -3.22
CA ALA A 262 -14.81 17.23 -3.08
C ALA A 262 -14.23 16.59 -4.36
N LEU A 263 -15.08 16.26 -5.35
CA LEU A 263 -14.69 15.53 -6.56
C LEU A 263 -15.31 16.18 -7.80
N PRO A 264 -14.54 16.33 -8.89
CA PRO A 264 -15.08 16.82 -10.15
C PRO A 264 -15.90 15.76 -10.86
N VAL A 265 -16.85 16.21 -11.68
CA VAL A 265 -17.72 15.39 -12.53
C VAL A 265 -17.36 15.60 -13.98
N LEU A 266 -16.92 14.54 -14.66
CA LEU A 266 -16.57 14.56 -16.08
C LEU A 266 -17.81 14.82 -16.95
N LEU A 267 -17.65 15.68 -17.95
CA LEU A 267 -18.69 15.99 -18.94
C LEU A 267 -18.59 15.06 -20.16
N ASP A 268 -19.76 14.73 -20.70
CA ASP A 268 -19.97 13.99 -21.93
C ASP A 268 -20.21 14.94 -23.12
N ASP A 269 -20.01 14.43 -24.33
CA ASP A 269 -20.13 15.16 -25.59
C ASP A 269 -21.48 15.85 -25.82
N GLN A 270 -22.55 15.38 -25.18
CA GLN A 270 -23.91 15.94 -25.26
C GLN A 270 -24.35 16.71 -24.01
N LEU A 271 -23.48 16.83 -22.99
CA LEU A 271 -23.79 17.44 -21.69
C LEU A 271 -25.04 16.83 -21.00
N GLU A 272 -25.37 15.55 -21.22
CA GLU A 272 -26.56 14.88 -20.64
C GLU A 272 -26.43 14.63 -19.13
N ARG A 273 -25.23 14.83 -18.60
CA ARG A 273 -24.95 14.71 -17.18
C ARG A 273 -25.42 15.91 -16.36
N ILE A 274 -25.69 17.04 -17.02
CA ILE A 274 -26.19 18.28 -16.41
C ILE A 274 -27.68 18.43 -16.70
N ASP A 275 -28.43 18.84 -15.67
CA ASP A 275 -29.86 19.14 -15.73
C ASP A 275 -30.14 20.48 -16.44
N LEU A 276 -29.88 20.53 -17.74
CA LEU A 276 -30.08 21.70 -18.62
C LEU A 276 -31.40 21.60 -19.38
N THR A 277 -32.03 22.76 -19.63
CA THR A 277 -33.10 22.84 -20.63
C THR A 277 -32.54 22.62 -22.04
N GLU A 278 -33.39 22.27 -23.00
CA GLU A 278 -32.97 22.02 -24.39
C GLU A 278 -32.30 23.26 -25.02
N GLN A 279 -32.80 24.45 -24.69
CA GLN A 279 -32.24 25.73 -25.14
C GLN A 279 -30.86 26.00 -24.53
N GLU A 280 -30.72 25.85 -23.21
CA GLU A 280 -29.44 26.04 -22.51
C GLU A 280 -28.38 25.02 -22.98
N ARG A 281 -28.80 23.78 -23.26
CA ARG A 281 -27.93 22.72 -23.78
C ARG A 281 -27.42 23.08 -25.18
N ALA A 282 -28.27 23.57 -26.07
CA ALA A 282 -27.88 23.96 -27.42
C ALA A 282 -26.86 25.12 -27.40
N GLU A 283 -27.05 26.13 -26.54
CA GLU A 283 -26.09 27.23 -26.39
C GLU A 283 -24.74 26.76 -25.83
N ALA A 284 -24.77 25.90 -24.81
CA ALA A 284 -23.55 25.34 -24.22
C ALA A 284 -22.76 24.50 -25.23
N LEU A 285 -23.44 23.62 -25.99
CA LEU A 285 -22.81 22.80 -27.04
C LEU A 285 -22.24 23.66 -28.18
N ALA A 286 -22.94 24.71 -28.60
CA ALA A 286 -22.44 25.65 -29.60
C ALA A 286 -21.15 26.34 -29.13
N SER A 287 -21.01 26.65 -27.84
CA SER A 287 -19.78 27.21 -27.27
C SER A 287 -18.61 26.21 -27.19
N LEU A 288 -18.90 24.90 -27.16
CA LEU A 288 -17.90 23.82 -27.08
C LEU A 288 -17.40 23.35 -28.45
N ALA A 289 -18.23 23.44 -29.49
CA ALA A 289 -17.91 23.01 -30.85
C ALA A 289 -16.53 23.48 -31.38
N PRO A 290 -16.12 24.76 -31.25
CA PRO A 290 -14.82 25.21 -31.77
C PRO A 290 -13.62 24.59 -31.03
N MET A 291 -13.77 24.22 -29.75
CA MET A 291 -12.68 23.64 -28.95
C MET A 291 -12.48 22.15 -29.24
N VAL A 292 -13.57 21.43 -29.54
CA VAL A 292 -13.51 20.00 -29.87
C VAL A 292 -13.05 19.77 -31.31
N ALA A 293 -13.44 20.66 -32.24
CA ALA A 293 -13.07 20.57 -33.65
C ALA A 293 -11.55 20.78 -33.92
N SER A 294 -10.86 21.55 -33.07
CA SER A 294 -9.40 21.71 -33.15
C SER A 294 -8.61 20.45 -32.78
N GLU A 295 -9.19 19.54 -31.99
CA GLU A 295 -8.52 18.34 -31.49
C GLU A 295 -8.81 17.09 -32.33
N THR A 296 -9.96 17.01 -33.03
CA THR A 296 -10.26 15.88 -33.93
C THR A 296 -9.26 15.74 -35.09
N GLN A 297 -8.56 16.82 -35.47
CA GLN A 297 -7.47 16.77 -36.45
C GLN A 297 -6.16 16.18 -35.88
N GLY A 298 -5.97 16.16 -34.56
CA GLY A 298 -4.81 15.55 -33.87
C GLY A 298 -5.09 14.17 -33.26
N ALA A 299 -6.35 13.87 -32.93
CA ALA A 299 -6.75 12.68 -32.16
C ALA A 299 -6.67 11.35 -32.94
N ALA A 300 -6.75 11.37 -34.27
CA ALA A 300 -6.70 10.16 -35.10
C ALA A 300 -5.34 9.43 -35.03
N ALA A 301 -4.25 10.15 -34.70
CA ALA A 301 -2.92 9.56 -34.54
C ALA A 301 -2.64 9.07 -33.10
N ALA A 302 -3.39 9.55 -32.10
CA ALA A 302 -3.11 9.29 -30.68
C ALA A 302 -3.88 8.08 -30.11
N GLN A 303 -5.04 7.74 -30.68
CA GLN A 303 -5.92 6.66 -30.20
C GLN A 303 -5.30 5.25 -30.23
N ALA A 304 -4.23 5.04 -31.01
CA ALA A 304 -3.48 3.78 -31.03
C ALA A 304 -2.48 3.62 -29.86
N SER A 305 -2.21 4.68 -29.08
CA SER A 305 -1.10 4.71 -28.11
C SER A 305 -1.51 4.70 -26.63
N ALA A 306 -2.78 4.92 -26.30
CA ALA A 306 -3.23 5.10 -24.92
C ALA A 306 -3.43 3.79 -24.12
N MET A 307 -2.90 2.67 -24.60
CA MET A 307 -2.77 1.45 -23.81
C MET A 307 -1.40 1.40 -23.12
N LYS A 308 -1.39 1.80 -21.84
CA LYS A 308 -0.31 1.76 -20.81
C LYS A 308 0.68 2.93 -20.80
N LYS A 309 0.63 3.68 -19.69
CA LYS A 309 1.59 3.48 -18.58
C LYS A 309 1.08 4.18 -17.31
N GLY A 310 0.83 3.38 -16.27
CA GLY A 310 0.81 3.89 -14.90
C GLY A 310 2.13 4.58 -14.56
N PRO A 311 2.29 5.16 -13.35
CA PRO A 311 3.54 5.82 -12.94
C PRO A 311 4.73 4.94 -13.34
N GLY A 312 5.66 5.54 -14.10
CA GLY A 312 6.73 4.78 -14.76
C GLY A 312 7.42 3.84 -13.78
N LEU A 313 7.72 2.62 -14.22
CA LEU A 313 8.32 1.56 -13.42
C LEU A 313 9.50 2.09 -12.57
N LEU A 314 10.31 2.98 -13.15
CA LEU A 314 11.44 3.64 -12.49
C LEU A 314 11.06 4.47 -11.25
N ARG A 315 9.93 5.19 -11.29
CA ARG A 315 9.46 6.00 -10.16
C ARG A 315 8.83 5.13 -9.08
N ARG A 316 8.11 4.08 -9.46
CA ARG A 316 7.58 3.07 -8.52
C ARG A 316 8.73 2.30 -7.86
N LEU A 317 9.73 1.92 -8.64
CA LEU A 317 10.95 1.29 -8.18
C LEU A 317 11.74 2.24 -7.26
N GLY A 318 11.89 3.52 -7.62
CA GLY A 318 12.56 4.49 -6.77
C GLY A 318 11.87 4.70 -5.43
N THR A 319 10.53 4.79 -5.39
CA THR A 319 9.78 4.85 -4.12
C THR A 319 9.93 3.56 -3.32
N PHE A 320 9.87 2.39 -3.98
CA PHE A 320 10.09 1.11 -3.32
C PHE A 320 11.50 0.98 -2.73
N VAL A 321 12.53 1.31 -3.50
CA VAL A 321 13.94 1.31 -3.07
C VAL A 321 14.16 2.28 -1.91
N ALA A 322 13.55 3.47 -1.95
CA ALA A 322 13.63 4.43 -0.85
C ALA A 322 13.01 3.89 0.43
N ILE A 323 11.84 3.23 0.34
CA ILE A 323 11.19 2.59 1.49
C ILE A 323 12.07 1.45 2.03
N VAL A 324 12.58 0.58 1.15
CA VAL A 324 13.49 -0.51 1.53
C VAL A 324 14.76 0.03 2.18
N ALA A 325 15.36 1.10 1.66
CA ALA A 325 16.55 1.72 2.24
C ALA A 325 16.27 2.28 3.65
N VAL A 326 15.12 2.92 3.87
CA VAL A 326 14.72 3.39 5.21
C VAL A 326 14.57 2.22 6.18
N ILE A 327 13.95 1.12 5.73
CA ILE A 327 13.82 -0.10 6.55
C ILE A 327 15.20 -0.68 6.87
N ILE A 328 16.09 -0.80 5.88
CA ILE A 328 17.47 -1.29 6.09
C ILE A 328 18.19 -0.43 7.12
N VAL A 329 18.14 0.89 7.00
CA VAL A 329 18.78 1.82 7.95
C VAL A 329 18.18 1.67 9.35
N ALA A 330 16.86 1.53 9.47
CA ALA A 330 16.20 1.33 10.76
C ALA A 330 16.61 -0.01 11.41
N VAL A 331 16.61 -1.10 10.65
CA VAL A 331 16.98 -2.44 11.12
C VAL A 331 18.46 -2.49 11.50
N PHE A 332 19.37 -1.99 10.65
CA PHE A 332 20.80 -1.94 10.97
C PHE A 332 21.10 -0.98 12.13
N GLY A 333 20.40 0.16 12.21
CA GLY A 333 20.55 1.09 13.32
C GLY A 333 20.11 0.46 14.65
N TYR A 334 19.01 -0.28 14.63
CA TYR A 334 18.56 -1.06 15.79
C TYR A 334 19.54 -2.16 16.16
N TRP A 335 20.06 -2.91 15.18
CA TRP A 335 21.06 -3.96 15.41
C TRP A 335 22.35 -3.40 16.01
N LEU A 336 22.87 -2.28 15.49
CA LEU A 336 24.03 -1.61 16.07
C LEU A 336 23.76 -1.15 17.51
N TRP A 337 22.60 -0.54 17.76
CA TRP A 337 22.19 -0.18 19.12
C TRP A 337 22.12 -1.40 20.05
N TYR A 338 21.62 -2.54 19.56
CA TYR A 338 21.58 -3.78 20.32
C TYR A 338 22.99 -4.21 20.76
N LEU A 339 23.92 -4.28 19.81
CA LEU A 339 25.30 -4.69 20.08
C LEU A 339 26.03 -3.74 21.03
N THR A 340 25.87 -2.43 20.86
CA THR A 340 26.69 -1.43 21.58
C THR A 340 26.06 -0.95 22.87
N SER A 341 24.73 -0.95 22.97
CA SER A 341 24.01 -0.14 23.95
C SER A 341 22.85 -0.85 24.63
N ALA A 342 22.39 -2.01 24.15
CA ALA A 342 21.31 -2.72 24.84
C ALA A 342 21.72 -3.09 26.27
N PRO A 343 20.80 -3.01 27.25
CA PRO A 343 21.10 -3.30 28.66
C PRO A 343 21.28 -4.79 28.95
N SER A 344 20.89 -5.66 28.02
CA SER A 344 20.98 -7.12 28.14
C SER A 344 21.30 -7.74 26.79
N GLN A 345 22.09 -8.81 26.82
CA GLN A 345 22.34 -9.69 25.66
C GLN A 345 21.08 -10.44 25.20
N PHE A 346 20.12 -10.67 26.10
CA PHE A 346 18.85 -11.35 25.83
C PHE A 346 17.79 -10.38 25.32
N ASN A 347 18.04 -9.81 24.15
CA ASN A 347 17.10 -8.96 23.44
C ASN A 347 16.64 -9.69 22.18
N SER A 348 15.46 -10.30 22.22
CA SER A 348 14.94 -11.15 21.13
C SER A 348 15.04 -10.50 19.74
N PRO A 349 14.55 -9.26 19.50
CA PRO A 349 14.69 -8.65 18.18
C PRO A 349 16.15 -8.42 17.76
N GLY A 350 17.03 -8.07 18.69
CA GLY A 350 18.46 -7.88 18.42
C GLY A 350 19.20 -9.19 18.11
N MET A 351 18.91 -10.23 18.90
CA MET A 351 19.46 -11.58 18.73
C MET A 351 19.09 -12.16 17.37
N ASP A 352 17.81 -12.07 16.98
CA ASP A 352 17.31 -12.56 15.71
C ASP A 352 17.97 -11.85 14.52
N ILE A 353 18.07 -10.51 14.57
CA ILE A 353 18.75 -9.76 13.52
C ILE A 353 20.22 -10.19 13.43
N ASN A 354 20.91 -10.34 14.57
CA ASN A 354 22.30 -10.77 14.57
C ASN A 354 22.46 -12.18 13.99
N ASN A 355 21.59 -13.11 14.35
CA ASN A 355 21.59 -14.49 13.87
C ASN A 355 21.34 -14.61 12.36
N MET A 356 20.49 -13.73 11.80
CA MET A 356 20.17 -13.70 10.37
C MET A 356 21.27 -13.08 9.49
N LEU A 357 22.23 -12.36 10.08
CA LEU A 357 23.29 -11.72 9.31
C LEU A 357 24.28 -12.76 8.72
N PRO A 358 24.93 -12.43 7.58
CA PRO A 358 26.02 -13.24 7.04
C PRO A 358 27.07 -13.57 8.11
N ALA A 359 27.66 -14.76 8.04
CA ALA A 359 28.55 -15.32 9.06
C ALA A 359 29.56 -14.31 9.64
N ALA A 360 30.27 -13.57 8.78
CA ALA A 360 31.25 -12.58 9.23
C ALA A 360 30.65 -11.43 10.09
N LEU A 361 29.44 -10.97 9.76
CA LEU A 361 28.75 -9.94 10.54
C LEU A 361 28.16 -10.50 11.83
N ASN A 362 27.64 -11.72 11.78
CA ASN A 362 27.12 -12.42 12.95
C ASN A 362 28.24 -12.68 13.98
N GLU A 363 29.39 -13.21 13.56
CA GLU A 363 30.57 -13.42 14.40
C GLU A 363 31.07 -12.11 15.03
N TRP A 364 31.15 -11.04 14.22
CA TRP A 364 31.51 -9.72 14.72
C TRP A 364 30.52 -9.21 15.78
N GLY A 365 29.22 -9.39 15.55
CA GLY A 365 28.20 -9.02 16.53
C GLY A 365 28.29 -9.84 17.81
N CYS A 366 28.53 -11.15 17.71
CA CYS A 366 28.73 -12.02 18.86
C CYS A 366 29.96 -11.61 19.69
N ALA A 367 31.09 -11.32 19.04
CA ALA A 367 32.27 -10.80 19.72
C ALA A 367 31.99 -9.48 20.45
N ARG A 368 31.22 -8.57 19.81
CA ARG A 368 30.89 -7.28 20.42
C ARG A 368 29.96 -7.40 21.64
N LEU A 369 29.06 -8.37 21.63
CA LEU A 369 28.23 -8.70 22.79
C LEU A 369 29.06 -9.36 23.89
N GLN A 370 29.96 -10.28 23.52
CA GLN A 370 30.84 -10.97 24.47
C GLN A 370 31.71 -9.97 25.24
N GLU A 371 32.27 -8.96 24.58
CA GLU A 371 33.03 -7.89 25.25
C GLU A 371 32.26 -7.19 26.36
N ARG A 372 30.92 -7.17 26.29
CA ARG A 372 30.04 -6.47 27.23
C ARG A 372 29.46 -7.40 28.30
N PHE A 373 29.35 -8.69 28.01
CA PHE A 373 28.63 -9.64 28.84
C PHE A 373 29.35 -10.99 29.03
N ALA A 374 30.68 -11.00 28.92
CA ALA A 374 31.52 -12.22 28.97
C ALA A 374 31.23 -13.14 30.17
N ASP A 375 30.80 -12.59 31.30
CA ASP A 375 30.53 -13.33 32.54
C ASP A 375 29.19 -14.12 32.51
N GLY A 376 28.37 -13.94 31.47
CA GLY A 376 27.07 -14.59 31.30
C GLY A 376 27.03 -15.59 30.14
N PRO A 377 25.96 -16.41 30.07
CA PRO A 377 25.76 -17.33 28.95
C PRO A 377 25.50 -16.57 27.65
N ALA A 378 25.96 -17.14 26.54
CA ALA A 378 25.82 -16.51 25.23
C ALA A 378 24.35 -16.44 24.79
N PRO A 379 23.92 -15.34 24.13
CA PRO A 379 22.58 -15.22 23.56
C PRO A 379 22.38 -16.14 22.35
N PHE A 380 21.12 -16.44 22.03
CA PHE A 380 20.74 -17.19 20.83
C PHE A 380 21.40 -16.61 19.56
N GLY A 381 21.95 -17.49 18.72
CA GLY A 381 22.72 -17.12 17.54
C GLY A 381 24.20 -16.79 17.80
N CYS A 382 24.65 -16.78 19.05
CA CYS A 382 26.04 -16.59 19.48
C CYS A 382 26.58 -17.72 20.37
N THR A 383 25.78 -18.75 20.61
CA THR A 383 26.18 -19.92 21.39
C THR A 383 27.04 -20.89 20.58
N ALA A 384 28.00 -21.53 21.25
CA ALA A 384 28.73 -22.67 20.71
C ALA A 384 27.87 -23.94 20.76
N ALA A 385 28.44 -25.08 20.36
CA ALA A 385 27.73 -26.37 20.30
C ALA A 385 27.22 -26.87 21.67
N ASP A 386 27.68 -26.29 22.78
CA ASP A 386 27.21 -26.58 24.13
C ASP A 386 26.03 -25.69 24.57
N TYR A 387 25.53 -24.83 23.67
CA TYR A 387 24.38 -23.94 23.83
C TYR A 387 24.44 -22.98 25.04
N ARG A 388 25.63 -22.82 25.63
CA ARG A 388 25.86 -21.95 26.80
C ARG A 388 27.09 -21.08 26.65
N SER A 389 28.17 -21.63 26.09
CA SER A 389 29.40 -20.87 25.88
C SER A 389 29.31 -20.02 24.62
N TRP A 390 30.14 -18.98 24.56
CA TRP A 390 30.28 -18.11 23.40
C TRP A 390 31.03 -18.85 22.29
N LYS A 391 30.56 -18.73 21.05
CA LYS A 391 31.17 -19.35 19.86
C LYS A 391 32.35 -18.59 19.29
#